data_AF-A0A537EUP5-F1
#
_entry.id   AF-A0A537EUP5-F1
#
_cell.length_a   1.000
_cell.length_b   1.000
_cell.length_c   1.000
_cell.angle_alpha   90.00
_cell.angle_beta   90.00
_cell.angle_gamma   90.00
#
_symmetry.space_group_name_H-M   'P 1'
#
loop_
_entity.id
_entity.type
_entity.pdbx_description
1 polymer ?
#
loop_
_entity_poly.entity_id
_entity_poly.type
_entity_poly.pdbx_seq_one_letter_code
_entity_poly.pdbx_strand_id
1 'polypeptide(L)' 'MAVRSVWQHYAPTSDVLGLLVVFRRMINESIRIGIANDASSLRKLSLLSYNQLAQYDSPSCY' A
#
# COMPACT_ATOMS: atom_id res chain seq x y z
N MET A 1 -9.99 10.20 -21.91
CA MET A 1 -9.10 11.22 -21.29
C MET A 1 -7.67 10.70 -21.37
N ALA A 2 -6.74 11.48 -21.92
CA ALA A 2 -5.33 11.10 -21.98
C ALA A 2 -4.56 11.90 -20.92
N VAL A 3 -3.95 11.20 -19.96
CA VAL A 3 -3.11 11.81 -18.91
C VAL A 3 -1.70 11.90 -19.45
N ARG A 4 -1.13 13.11 -19.50
CA ARG A 4 0.25 13.31 -19.91
C ARG A 4 1.17 12.94 -18.74
N SER A 5 1.92 11.85 -18.89
CA SER A 5 2.91 11.44 -17.90
C SER A 5 4.10 12.41 -17.92
N VAL A 6 4.46 12.95 -16.76
CA VAL A 6 5.62 13.83 -16.59
C VAL A 6 6.72 13.04 -15.88
N TRP A 7 7.93 13.07 -16.43
CA TRP A 7 9.11 12.53 -15.76
C TRP A 7 9.52 13.47 -14.64
N GLN A 8 9.44 13.00 -13.41
CA GLN A 8 9.93 13.73 -12.25
C GLN A 8 11.34 13.23 -11.93
N HIS A 9 12.34 14.11 -12.03
CA HIS A 9 13.73 13.83 -11.63
C HIS A 9 13.86 13.91 -10.11
N TYR A 10 13.22 12.97 -9.41
CA TYR A 10 13.33 12.83 -7.96
C TYR A 10 14.31 11.70 -7.62
N ALA A 11 15.35 12.04 -6.85
CA ALA A 11 16.24 11.05 -6.24
C ALA A 11 15.73 10.75 -4.82
N PRO A 12 15.13 9.57 -4.57
CA PRO A 12 14.58 9.25 -3.26
C PRO A 12 15.69 9.09 -2.22
N THR A 13 15.44 9.58 -1.01
CA THR A 13 16.29 9.31 0.15
C THR A 13 16.12 7.86 0.62
N SER A 14 17.08 7.37 1.42
CA SER A 14 17.03 6.01 1.97
C SER A 14 15.72 5.74 2.75
N ASP A 15 15.21 6.74 3.47
CA ASP A 15 13.98 6.63 4.26
C ASP A 15 12.75 6.45 3.35
N VAL A 16 12.68 7.21 2.25
CA VAL A 16 11.60 7.10 1.26
C VAL A 16 11.66 5.74 0.56
N LEU A 17 12.86 5.25 0.24
CA LEU A 17 13.03 3.90 -0.30
C LEU A 17 12.56 2.83 0.70
N GLY A 18 12.90 2.97 1.98
CA GLY A 18 12.42 2.09 3.05
C GLY A 18 10.90 2.10 3.14
N LEU A 19 10.29 3.29 3.13
CA LEU A 19 8.85 3.46 3.16
C LEU A 19 8.16 2.80 1.95
N LEU A 20 8.72 2.95 0.74
CA LEU A 20 8.19 2.31 -0.46
C LEU A 20 8.26 0.77 -0.39
N VAL A 21 9.28 0.21 0.25
CA VAL A 21 9.39 -1.23 0.49
C VAL A 21 8.32 -1.71 1.47
N VAL A 22 8.12 -0.99 2.58
CA VAL A 22 7.06 -1.29 3.56
C VAL A 22 5.68 -1.19 2.91
N PHE A 23 5.42 -0.10 2.18
CA PHE A 23 4.18 0.10 1.43
C PHE A 23 3.93 -1.05 0.45
N ARG A 24 4.93 -1.45 -0.33
CA ARG A 24 4.82 -2.57 -1.27
C ARG A 24 4.45 -3.88 -0.57
N ARG A 25 5.04 -4.16 0.60
CA ARG A 25 4.71 -5.35 1.40
C ARG A 25 3.27 -5.29 1.92
N MET A 26 2.85 -4.16 2.48
CA MET A 26 1.49 -3.93 2.97
C MET A 26 0.43 -4.15 1.88
N ILE A 27 0.65 -3.59 0.68
CA ILE A 27 -0.28 -3.76 -0.45
C ILE A 27 -0.34 -5.21 -0.90
N ASN A 28 0.81 -5.88 -1.03
CA ASN A 28 0.83 -7.30 -1.42
C ASN A 28 0.08 -8.18 -0.42
N GLU A 29 0.25 -7.94 0.88
CA GLU A 29 -0.49 -8.68 1.90
C GLU A 29 -2.00 -8.38 1.82
N SER A 30 -2.37 -7.12 1.62
CA SER A 30 -3.77 -6.72 1.41
C SER A 30 -4.42 -7.43 0.21
N ILE A 31 -3.67 -7.59 -0.88
CA ILE A 31 -4.13 -8.32 -2.07
C ILE A 31 -4.30 -9.81 -1.76
N ARG A 32 -3.35 -10.44 -1.05
CA ARG A 32 -3.47 -11.85 -0.64
C ARG A 32 -4.71 -12.08 0.22
N ILE A 33 -4.96 -11.19 1.19
CA ILE A 33 -6.16 -11.22 2.04
C ILE A 33 -7.43 -11.04 1.20
N GLY A 34 -7.40 -10.10 0.25
CA GLY A 34 -8.50 -9.83 -0.65
C GLY A 34 -8.88 -11.06 -1.50
N ILE A 35 -7.88 -11.72 -2.09
CA ILE A 35 -8.08 -12.96 -2.87
C ILE A 35 -8.60 -14.08 -1.98
N ALA A 36 -8.04 -14.25 -0.78
CA ALA A 36 -8.46 -15.32 0.14
C ALA A 36 -9.89 -15.15 0.68
N ASN A 37 -10.45 -13.94 0.65
CA ASN A 37 -11.78 -13.62 1.18
C ASN A 37 -12.80 -13.22 0.09
N ASP A 38 -12.47 -13.45 -1.18
CA ASP A 38 -13.25 -13.04 -2.36
C ASP A 38 -13.75 -11.59 -2.22
N ALA A 39 -12.84 -10.70 -1.82
CA ALA A 39 -13.17 -9.31 -1.58
C ALA A 39 -13.25 -8.57 -2.93
N SER A 40 -14.46 -8.22 -3.35
CA SER A 40 -14.72 -7.46 -4.57
C SER A 40 -14.81 -5.95 -4.37
N SER A 41 -14.74 -5.47 -3.12
CA SER A 41 -14.77 -4.04 -2.79
C SER A 41 -13.59 -3.62 -1.93
N LEU A 42 -13.07 -2.42 -2.20
CA LEU A 42 -12.00 -1.81 -1.40
C LEU A 42 -12.42 -1.60 0.06
N ARG A 43 -13.70 -1.34 0.32
CA ARG A 43 -14.23 -1.22 1.69
C ARG A 43 -14.08 -2.53 2.46
N LYS A 44 -14.48 -3.67 1.86
CA LYS A 44 -14.34 -4.99 2.48
C LYS A 44 -12.86 -5.35 2.66
N LEU A 45 -12.03 -5.09 1.64
CA LEU A 45 -10.60 -5.33 1.69
C LEU A 45 -9.92 -4.54 2.81
N SER A 46 -10.22 -3.23 2.93
CA SER A 46 -9.72 -2.37 4.01
C SER A 46 -10.10 -2.92 5.38
N LEU A 47 -11.37 -3.29 5.60
CA LEU A 47 -11.82 -3.83 6.88
C LEU A 47 -11.11 -5.14 7.27
N LEU A 48 -10.87 -6.02 6.30
CA LEU A 48 -10.20 -7.30 6.53
C LEU A 48 -8.69 -7.13 6.76
N SER A 49 -8.05 -6.25 5.98
CA SER A 49 -6.60 -6.05 6.06
C SER A 49 -6.18 -5.14 7.21
N TYR A 50 -7.05 -4.25 7.71
CA TYR A 50 -6.71 -3.24 8.72
C TYR A 50 -6.04 -3.84 9.97
N ASN A 51 -6.63 -4.90 10.54
CA ASN A 51 -6.09 -5.55 11.73
C ASN A 51 -4.78 -6.32 11.45
N GLN A 52 -4.63 -6.85 10.23
CA GLN A 52 -3.45 -7.64 9.83
C GLN A 52 -2.28 -6.76 9.39
N LEU A 53 -2.56 -5.52 8.99
CA LEU A 53 -1.57 -4.53 8.60
C LEU A 53 -0.98 -3.77 9.79
N ALA A 54 -1.62 -3.81 10.97
CA ALA A 54 -1.15 -3.18 12.19
C ALA A 54 0.23 -3.68 12.67
N GLN A 55 0.69 -4.83 12.15
CA GLN A 55 2.04 -5.36 12.40
C GLN A 55 3.14 -4.59 11.65
N TYR A 56 2.79 -3.82 10.62
CA TYR A 56 3.74 -2.99 9.91
C TYR A 56 3.84 -1.66 10.64
N ASP A 57 5.05 -1.33 11.08
CA ASP A 57 5.39 -0.06 11.74
C ASP A 57 5.44 1.07 10.69
N SER A 58 4.29 1.30 10.06
CA SER A 58 4.10 2.35 9.06
C SER A 58 3.86 3.65 9.80
N PRO A 59 4.64 4.72 9.54
CA PRO A 59 4.38 6.02 10.14
C PRO A 59 3.00 6.53 9.70
N SER A 60 2.01 6.38 10.58
CA SER A 60 0.69 6.99 10.45
C SER A 60 0.78 8.40 11.04
N CYS A 61 0.59 9.42 10.21
CA CYS A 61 0.45 10.80 10.67
C CYS A 61 -1.03 11.19 10.89
N TYR A 62 -1.88 10.17 11.08
CA TYR A 62 -3.31 10.26 11.35
C TYR A 62 -3.64 9.61 12.69
#